data_AF-A0AA88I5X0-F1
#
_entry.id   AF-A0AA88I5X0-F1
#
_cell.length_a   1.000
_cell.length_b   1.000
_cell.length_c   1.000
_cell.angle_alpha   90.00
_cell.angle_beta   90.00
_cell.angle_gamma   90.00
#
_symmetry.space_group_name_H-M   'P 1'
#
loop_
_entity.id
_entity.type
_entity.pdbx_description
1 polymer ?
#
loop_
_entity_poly.entity_id
_entity_poly.type
_entity_poly.pdbx_seq_one_letter_code
_entity_poly.pdbx_strand_id
1 'polypeptide(L)'
;NEGTGKEATSHNSQTRIRLSSESVKGFGIDYQNLAPNKLGIRGKDTIPVDPPDEYPWMAALMDRYGHFCGGSLIHNRHILTAARCVLNKTSTFPPKRELYVRLGEYDFLDKTRKERNILVERIIIHEDYK
;
A
#
# COMPACT_ATOMS: atom_id res chain seq x y z
N ASN A 1 4.90 -14.95 37.65
CA ASN A 1 4.58 -13.61 37.13
C ASN A 1 4.36 -13.71 35.62
N GLU A 2 3.16 -14.13 35.25
CA GLU A 2 2.68 -14.11 33.87
C GLU A 2 2.42 -12.65 33.47
N GLY A 3 3.29 -12.10 32.64
CA GLY A 3 3.06 -10.82 31.98
C GLY A 3 2.05 -11.03 30.86
N THR A 4 0.83 -10.52 31.06
CA THR A 4 -0.24 -10.48 30.06
C THR A 4 0.19 -9.67 28.82
N GLY A 5 0.85 -10.32 27.86
CA GLY A 5 0.92 -9.83 26.50
C GLY A 5 -0.46 -9.94 25.89
N LYS A 6 -1.19 -8.82 25.77
CA LYS A 6 -2.44 -8.81 25.01
C LYS A 6 -2.08 -9.11 23.56
N GLU A 7 -2.42 -10.31 23.11
CA GLU A 7 -2.25 -10.75 21.73
C GLU A 7 -2.93 -9.76 20.77
N ALA A 8 -2.29 -9.44 19.66
CA ALA A 8 -2.83 -8.50 18.68
C ALA A 8 -4.20 -9.02 18.17
N THR A 9 -5.26 -8.28 18.46
CA THR A 9 -6.58 -8.49 17.87
C THR A 9 -6.57 -8.15 16.38
N SER A 10 -7.54 -8.68 15.63
CA SER A 10 -7.71 -8.32 14.21
C SER A 10 -7.78 -6.79 14.00
N HIS A 11 -8.37 -6.04 14.93
CA HIS A 11 -8.59 -4.59 14.79
C HIS A 11 -7.32 -3.76 15.04
N ASN A 12 -6.58 -4.00 16.13
CA ASN A 12 -5.34 -3.26 16.41
C ASN A 12 -4.16 -3.73 15.54
N SER A 13 -4.28 -4.88 14.86
CA SER A 13 -3.25 -5.34 13.90
C SER A 13 -3.19 -4.55 12.60
N GLN A 14 -4.15 -3.65 12.34
CA GLN A 14 -4.22 -2.86 11.11
C GLN A 14 -3.40 -1.57 11.21
N THR A 15 -2.71 -1.23 10.12
CA THR A 15 -1.86 -0.05 10.00
C THR A 15 -2.15 0.71 8.72
N ARG A 16 -2.20 2.03 8.81
CA ARG A 16 -2.38 2.92 7.67
C ARG A 16 -1.03 3.46 7.18
N ILE A 17 -0.75 3.31 5.90
CA ILE A 17 0.38 3.97 5.23
C ILE A 17 -0.16 5.13 4.42
N ARG A 18 0.43 6.32 4.62
CA ARG A 18 0.15 7.51 3.83
C ARG A 18 1.19 7.66 2.73
N LEU A 19 0.72 7.82 1.50
CA LEU A 19 1.53 7.97 0.29
C LEU A 19 1.93 9.43 0.06
N SER A 20 3.13 9.63 -0.48
CA SER A 20 3.69 10.95 -0.83
C SER A 20 2.79 11.70 -1.80
N SER A 21 2.46 12.95 -1.46
CA SER A 21 1.65 13.84 -2.31
C SER A 21 2.27 14.07 -3.69
N GLU A 22 3.60 14.10 -3.76
CA GLU A 22 4.31 14.30 -5.02
C GLU A 22 4.23 13.06 -5.91
N SER A 23 4.42 11.88 -5.31
CA SER A 23 4.33 10.61 -6.03
C SER A 23 2.90 10.24 -6.47
N VAL A 24 1.87 10.85 -5.87
CA VAL A 24 0.47 10.70 -6.30
C VAL A 24 -0.07 11.87 -7.13
N LYS A 25 0.78 12.84 -7.53
CA LYS A 25 0.33 13.97 -8.34
C LYS A 25 -0.10 13.49 -9.73
N GLY A 26 -1.31 13.83 -10.16
CA GLY A 26 -1.89 13.29 -11.41
C GLY A 26 -2.41 11.85 -11.27
N PHE A 27 -2.51 11.34 -10.04
CA PHE A 27 -3.08 10.05 -9.70
C PHE A 27 -4.27 10.25 -8.75
N GLY A 28 -5.43 9.70 -9.09
CA GLY A 28 -6.58 9.67 -8.19
C GLY A 28 -7.52 8.54 -8.56
N ILE A 29 -7.83 7.67 -7.61
CA ILE A 29 -8.84 6.63 -7.79
C ILE A 29 -10.20 7.32 -7.75
N ASP A 30 -10.98 7.17 -8.82
CA ASP A 30 -12.37 7.61 -8.79
C ASP A 30 -13.25 6.57 -8.09
N TYR A 31 -13.44 6.72 -6.78
CA TYR A 31 -14.35 5.87 -5.99
C TYR A 31 -15.83 6.10 -6.33
N GLN A 32 -16.20 7.19 -7.01
CA GLN A 32 -17.60 7.53 -7.31
C GLN A 32 -18.07 7.00 -8.68
N ASN A 33 -17.13 6.71 -9.60
CA ASN A 33 -17.39 6.03 -10.86
C ASN A 33 -16.64 4.70 -10.92
N LEU A 34 -16.74 3.91 -9.85
CA LEU A 34 -16.41 2.49 -9.87
C LEU A 34 -17.50 1.78 -10.69
N ALA A 35 -17.47 1.92 -12.01
CA ALA A 35 -18.10 0.89 -12.84
C ALA A 35 -17.48 -0.46 -12.43
N PRO A 36 -18.25 -1.54 -12.31
CA PRO A 36 -17.64 -2.87 -12.22
C PRO A 36 -16.69 -2.96 -13.40
N ASN A 37 -15.39 -3.09 -13.12
CA ASN A 37 -14.31 -3.18 -14.10
C ASN A 37 -13.81 -1.87 -14.72
N LYS A 38 -13.65 -0.78 -13.95
CA LYS A 38 -12.76 0.32 -14.35
C LYS A 38 -12.26 1.07 -13.12
N LEU A 39 -11.07 0.71 -12.61
CA LEU A 39 -10.38 1.62 -11.69
C LEU A 39 -9.72 2.74 -12.50
N GLY A 40 -10.52 3.74 -12.87
CA GLY A 40 -10.04 4.92 -13.57
C GLY A 40 -9.22 5.79 -12.63
N ILE A 41 -7.89 5.66 -12.69
CA ILE A 41 -6.99 6.69 -12.17
C ILE A 41 -7.26 7.96 -12.99
N ARG A 42 -7.89 8.97 -12.39
CA ARG A 42 -8.20 10.24 -13.06
C ARG A 42 -6.89 10.97 -13.40
N GLY A 43 -6.56 10.99 -14.69
CA GLY A 43 -5.52 11.83 -15.28
C GLY A 43 -4.65 11.09 -16.29
N LYS A 44 -5.08 10.98 -17.55
CA LYS A 44 -4.35 10.52 -18.78
C LYS A 44 -3.52 9.22 -18.75
N ASP A 45 -3.20 8.65 -17.59
CA ASP A 45 -2.40 7.45 -17.39
C ASP A 45 -3.21 6.42 -16.59
N THR A 46 -4.03 5.63 -17.29
CA THR A 46 -4.67 4.46 -16.70
C THR A 46 -3.61 3.37 -16.51
N ILE A 47 -3.49 2.83 -15.28
CA ILE A 47 -2.67 1.63 -15.04
C ILE A 47 -3.46 0.43 -15.59
N PRO A 48 -2.96 -0.27 -16.62
CA PRO A 48 -3.60 -1.50 -17.08
C PRO A 48 -3.33 -2.58 -16.01
N VAL A 49 -4.37 -2.98 -15.28
CA VAL A 49 -4.41 -4.25 -14.54
C VAL A 49 -4.82 -5.34 -15.53
N ASP A 50 -4.28 -6.56 -15.46
CA ASP A 50 -4.63 -7.67 -16.37
C ASP A 50 -4.63 -9.01 -15.60
N PRO A 51 -5.73 -9.82 -15.60
CA PRO A 51 -6.99 -9.53 -16.31
C PRO A 51 -7.57 -8.20 -15.82
N PRO A 52 -8.13 -7.39 -16.73
CA PRO A 52 -8.59 -6.04 -16.41
C PRO A 52 -9.45 -6.07 -15.17
N ASP A 53 -8.96 -5.38 -14.14
CA ASP A 53 -9.81 -4.83 -13.09
C ASP A 53 -10.33 -5.80 -12.02
N GLU A 54 -9.74 -6.99 -11.82
CA GLU A 54 -10.21 -7.87 -10.73
C GLU A 54 -9.84 -7.37 -9.33
N TYR A 55 -8.60 -6.88 -9.13
CA TYR A 55 -8.12 -6.43 -7.81
C TYR A 55 -7.29 -5.13 -7.86
N PRO A 56 -7.85 -4.04 -8.40
CA PRO A 56 -7.12 -2.79 -8.63
C PRO A 56 -6.69 -2.05 -7.35
N TRP A 57 -7.24 -2.43 -6.20
CA TRP A 57 -6.80 -1.94 -4.88
C TRP A 57 -5.60 -2.69 -4.32
N MET A 58 -5.12 -3.75 -4.97
CA MET A 58 -3.98 -4.52 -4.48
C MET A 58 -2.72 -3.67 -4.49
N ALA A 59 -2.04 -3.69 -3.35
CA ALA A 59 -0.81 -2.95 -3.12
C ALA A 59 0.28 -3.91 -2.66
N ALA A 60 1.43 -3.86 -3.34
CA ALA A 60 2.62 -4.56 -2.93
C ALA A 60 3.51 -3.60 -2.13
N LEU A 61 3.83 -3.94 -0.89
CA LEU A 61 4.82 -3.22 -0.09
C LEU A 61 6.19 -3.75 -0.47
N MET A 62 7.04 -2.82 -0.89
CA MET A 62 8.35 -3.10 -1.46
C MET A 62 9.43 -2.41 -0.64
N ASP A 63 10.58 -3.06 -0.53
CA ASP A 63 11.82 -2.39 -0.15
C ASP A 63 12.94 -2.76 -1.13
N ARG A 64 14.18 -2.37 -0.82
CA ARG A 64 15.35 -2.67 -1.66
C ARG A 64 15.57 -4.16 -1.93
N TYR A 65 14.98 -5.04 -1.14
CA TYR A 65 15.09 -6.50 -1.28
C TYR A 65 13.90 -7.11 -2.06
N GLY A 66 12.91 -6.29 -2.42
CA GLY A 66 11.73 -6.70 -3.17
C GLY A 66 10.44 -6.66 -2.36
N HIS A 67 9.44 -7.41 -2.83
CA HIS A 67 8.13 -7.52 -2.19
C HIS A 67 8.25 -8.26 -0.85
N PHE A 68 7.67 -7.67 0.21
CA PHE A 68 7.70 -8.29 1.54
C PHE A 68 6.34 -8.40 2.22
N CYS A 69 5.35 -7.61 1.80
CA CYS A 69 3.99 -7.65 2.33
C CYS A 69 2.97 -7.14 1.33
N GLY A 70 1.71 -7.53 1.52
CA GLY A 70 0.57 -6.95 0.82
C GLY A 70 -0.08 -5.79 1.57
N GLY A 71 -0.95 -5.09 0.87
CA GLY A 71 -1.84 -4.07 1.40
C GLY A 71 -2.99 -3.80 0.45
N SER A 72 -3.90 -2.92 0.88
CA SER A 72 -5.07 -2.52 0.11
C SER A 72 -5.18 -1.02 0.07
N LEU A 73 -5.37 -0.48 -1.13
CA LEU A 73 -5.57 0.93 -1.38
C LEU A 73 -7.01 1.31 -1.02
N ILE A 74 -7.16 1.99 0.12
CA ILE A 74 -8.46 2.37 0.72
C ILE A 74 -8.81 3.84 0.45
N HIS A 75 -7.84 4.63 -0.02
CA HIS A 75 -8.03 5.99 -0.48
C HIS A 75 -6.90 6.39 -1.44
N ASN A 76 -7.03 7.51 -2.16
CA ASN A 76 -6.01 7.97 -3.15
C ASN A 76 -4.59 8.07 -2.59
N ARG A 77 -4.45 8.21 -1.26
CA ARG A 77 -3.17 8.34 -0.57
C ARG A 77 -3.03 7.43 0.63
N HIS A 78 -3.93 6.45 0.79
CA HIS A 78 -3.92 5.60 1.98
C HIS A 78 -3.97 4.13 1.62
N ILE A 79 -2.98 3.39 2.10
CA ILE A 79 -2.93 1.93 2.07
C ILE A 79 -3.24 1.41 3.47
N LEU A 80 -4.05 0.36 3.55
CA LEU A 80 -4.23 -0.47 4.73
C LEU A 80 -3.32 -1.70 4.63
N THR A 81 -2.59 -2.02 5.69
CA THR A 81 -1.73 -3.21 5.80
C THR A 81 -1.72 -3.71 7.24
N ALA A 82 -0.94 -4.75 7.53
CA ALA A 82 -0.73 -5.24 8.90
C ALA A 82 0.42 -4.50 9.59
N ALA A 83 0.28 -4.20 10.88
CA ALA A 83 1.31 -3.57 11.71
C ALA A 83 2.62 -4.36 11.70
N ARG A 84 2.55 -5.70 11.80
CA ARG A 84 3.73 -6.58 11.71
C ARG A 84 4.57 -6.42 10.45
N CYS A 85 4.00 -5.95 9.35
CA CYS A 85 4.74 -5.67 8.12
C CYS A 85 5.71 -4.49 8.27
N VAL A 86 5.39 -3.53 9.15
CA VAL A 86 6.03 -2.22 9.17
C VAL A 86 6.61 -1.81 10.52
N LEU A 87 6.38 -2.56 11.59
CA LEU A 87 6.96 -2.33 12.93
C LEU A 87 8.46 -2.03 12.90
N ASN A 88 9.23 -2.86 12.18
CA ASN A 88 10.69 -2.73 12.11
C ASN A 88 11.16 -1.72 11.05
N LYS A 89 10.22 -0.96 10.46
CA LYS A 89 10.47 0.05 9.43
C LYS A 89 10.11 1.46 9.91
N THR A 90 9.57 1.62 11.12
CA THR A 90 9.16 2.92 11.69
C THR A 90 10.28 3.72 12.36
N SER A 91 11.45 3.11 12.61
CA SER A 91 12.50 3.68 13.46
C SER A 91 13.25 4.88 12.87
N THR A 92 12.90 5.33 11.65
CA THR A 92 13.45 6.55 11.02
C THR A 92 12.42 7.07 10.01
N PHE A 93 12.15 8.37 9.95
CA PHE A 93 11.38 8.99 8.87
C PHE A 93 12.22 10.06 8.14
N PRO A 94 12.45 9.92 6.82
CA PRO A 94 12.07 8.78 5.98
C PRO A 94 12.80 7.50 6.43
N PRO A 95 12.19 6.31 6.26
CA PRO A 95 12.84 5.06 6.64
C PRO A 95 14.19 4.92 5.94
N LYS A 96 15.23 4.46 6.68
CA LYS A 96 16.58 4.15 6.14
C LYS A 96 16.57 3.12 5.00
N ARG A 97 15.43 2.49 4.74
CA ARG A 97 15.17 1.58 3.63
C ARG A 97 14.12 2.25 2.75
N GLU A 98 14.36 2.26 1.44
CA GLU A 98 13.45 2.75 0.41
C GLU A 98 12.13 1.96 0.43
N LEU A 99 11.27 2.25 1.41
CA LEU A 99 9.93 1.70 1.48
C LEU A 99 9.06 2.44 0.47
N TYR A 100 8.52 1.69 -0.48
CA TYR A 100 7.54 2.20 -1.42
C TYR A 100 6.42 1.19 -1.60
N VAL A 101 5.31 1.68 -2.12
CA VAL A 101 4.14 0.88 -2.47
C VAL A 101 4.07 0.77 -3.97
N ARG A 102 4.00 -0.45 -4.48
CA ARG A 102 3.77 -0.73 -5.89
C ARG A 102 2.30 -1.04 -6.14
N LEU A 103 1.71 -0.35 -7.10
CA LEU A 103 0.32 -0.54 -7.54
C LEU A 103 0.27 -1.03 -8.99
N GLY A 104 -0.76 -1.81 -9.32
CA GLY A 104 -0.96 -2.39 -10.66
C GLY A 104 -0.02 -3.55 -11.00
N GLU A 105 0.67 -4.08 -10.00
CA GLU A 105 1.50 -5.27 -10.13
C GLU A 105 0.61 -6.52 -10.17
N TYR A 106 0.98 -7.47 -11.02
CA TYR A 106 0.29 -8.74 -11.19
C TYR A 106 1.28 -9.90 -11.33
N ASP A 107 2.36 -9.67 -12.08
CA ASP A 107 3.43 -10.63 -12.26
C ASP A 107 4.78 -9.93 -12.11
N PHE A 108 5.44 -10.17 -10.98
CA PHE A 108 6.74 -9.59 -10.66
C PHE A 108 7.86 -10.02 -11.62
N LEU A 109 7.65 -11.05 -12.44
CA LEU A 109 8.60 -11.49 -13.47
C LEU A 109 8.42 -10.70 -14.77
N ASP A 110 7.22 -10.16 -15.02
CA ASP A 110 6.89 -9.39 -16.22
C ASP A 110 7.20 -7.90 -16.02
N LYS A 111 8.41 -7.50 -16.41
CA LYS A 111 8.86 -6.10 -16.35
C LYS A 111 8.32 -5.22 -17.49
N THR A 112 7.51 -5.77 -18.40
CA THR A 112 6.94 -5.00 -19.51
C THR A 112 5.66 -4.28 -19.13
N ARG A 113 5.10 -4.61 -17.95
CA ARG A 113 3.89 -4.00 -17.40
C ARG A 113 4.16 -2.58 -16.88
N LYS A 114 3.05 -1.88 -16.63
CA LYS A 114 3.05 -0.49 -16.17
C LYS A 114 2.68 -0.43 -14.69
N GLU A 115 3.48 -1.03 -13.84
CA GLU A 115 3.37 -0.80 -12.41
C GLU A 115 3.76 0.64 -12.03
N ARG A 116 3.25 1.11 -10.89
CA ARG A 116 3.67 2.40 -10.31
C ARG A 116 4.24 2.21 -8.92
N ASN A 117 5.48 2.65 -8.72
CA ASN A 117 6.13 2.71 -7.42
C ASN A 117 5.88 4.09 -6.80
N ILE A 118 5.24 4.10 -5.62
CA ILE A 118 4.80 5.31 -4.92
C ILE A 118 5.51 5.38 -3.57
N LEU A 119 6.16 6.50 -3.29
CA LEU A 119 6.90 6.69 -2.05
C LEU A 119 5.95 6.80 -0.84
N VAL A 120 6.41 6.27 0.29
CA VAL A 120 5.71 6.38 1.57
C VAL A 120 6.09 7.68 2.28
N GLU A 121 5.07 8.45 2.68
CA GLU A 121 5.23 9.69 3.47
C GLU A 121 5.20 9.40 4.97
N ARG A 122 4.27 8.54 5.41
CA ARG A 122 4.08 8.22 6.84
C ARG A 122 3.50 6.82 7.03
N ILE A 123 3.86 6.18 8.13
CA ILE A 123 3.26 4.93 8.61
C ILE A 123 2.56 5.24 9.94
N ILE A 124 1.31 4.83 10.08
CA ILE A 124 0.45 5.12 11.23
C ILE A 124 -0.03 3.78 11.79
N ILE A 125 0.74 3.25 12.75
CA ILE A 125 0.41 2.03 13.47
C ILE A 125 -0.67 2.35 14.50
N HIS A 126 -1.62 1.43 14.69
CA HIS A 126 -2.64 1.56 15.73
C HIS A 126 -1.99 1.68 17.12
N GLU A 127 -2.46 2.61 17.94
CA GLU A 127 -1.86 2.95 19.24
C GLU A 127 -1.85 1.76 20.22
N ASP A 128 -2.89 0.92 20.17
CA ASP A 128 -3.00 -0.30 20.99
C ASP A 128 -2.31 -1.54 20.40
N TYR A 129 -1.55 -1.42 19.31
CA TYR A 129 -0.76 -2.55 18.81
C TYR A 129 0.42 -2.81 19.76
N LYS A 130 0.56 -4.05 20.24
CA LYS A 130 1.59 -4.47 21.20
C LYS A 130 2.41 -5.62 20.65
#